data_AF-A0A5C6U4P4-F1
#
_entry.id   AF-A0A5C6U4P4-F1
#
_cell.length_a   1.000
_cell.length_b   1.000
_cell.length_c   1.000
_cell.angle_alpha   90.00
_cell.angle_beta   90.00
_cell.angle_gamma   90.00
#
_symmetry.space_group_name_H-M   'P 1'
#
loop_
_entity.id
_entity.type
_entity.pdbx_description
1 polymer ?
#
loop_
_entity_poly.entity_id
_entity_poly.type
_entity_poly.pdbx_seq_one_letter_code
_entity_poly.pdbx_strand_id
1 'polypeptide(L)'
;MKELGIRVVRVAKEQLDPVFTTNLLRLLKFHSQTSEAAPHIQAELLDAYCEALKTGRPANLVINDFVRAGVDSDECRRVLFEGIWYRKVRIDLFSGWMIDHPMIPERRDPLVVYGHLFTR
;
A
#
# COMPACT_ATOMS: atom_id res chain seq x y z
N MET A 1 -26.24 29.02 -18.02
CA MET A 1 -25.08 28.45 -17.31
C MET A 1 -24.38 27.49 -18.27
N LYS A 2 -23.11 27.74 -18.63
CA LYS A 2 -22.30 26.77 -19.38
C LYS A 2 -22.00 25.60 -18.45
N GLU A 3 -22.43 24.39 -18.81
CA GLU A 3 -21.88 23.17 -18.22
C GLU A 3 -20.37 23.18 -18.48
N LEU A 4 -19.54 23.07 -17.44
CA LEU A 4 -18.09 23.19 -17.51
C LEU A 4 -17.39 22.06 -18.31
N GLY A 5 -18.12 21.26 -19.09
CA GLY A 5 -17.57 20.11 -19.82
C GLY A 5 -16.94 19.04 -18.91
N ILE A 6 -17.21 19.09 -17.60
CA ILE A 6 -16.68 18.13 -16.64
C ILE A 6 -17.52 16.85 -16.76
N ARG A 7 -16.90 15.79 -17.28
CA ARG A 7 -17.50 14.44 -17.31
C ARG A 7 -17.81 14.00 -15.89
N VAL A 8 -19.08 13.74 -15.60
CA VAL A 8 -19.52 13.14 -14.34
C VAL A 8 -19.67 11.64 -14.54
N VAL A 9 -18.87 10.85 -13.81
CA VAL A 9 -18.96 9.38 -13.81
C VAL A 9 -19.64 8.94 -12.52
N ARG A 10 -20.72 8.16 -12.63
CA ARG A 10 -21.36 7.53 -11.47
C ARG A 10 -20.57 6.27 -11.11
N VAL A 11 -20.12 6.18 -9.87
CA VAL A 11 -19.39 5.02 -9.33
C VAL A 11 -20.22 4.42 -8.20
N ALA A 12 -20.57 3.15 -8.35
CA ALA A 12 -21.20 2.31 -7.35
C ALA A 12 -20.20 1.29 -6.80
N LYS A 13 -20.49 0.76 -5.60
CA LYS A 13 -19.59 -0.19 -4.92
C LYS A 13 -19.35 -1.45 -5.75
N GLU A 14 -20.37 -1.89 -6.47
CA GLU A 14 -20.36 -3.11 -7.30
C GLU A 14 -19.42 -2.99 -8.51
N GLN A 15 -19.00 -1.78 -8.86
CA GLN A 15 -18.02 -1.51 -9.92
C GLN A 15 -16.57 -1.57 -9.42
N LEU A 16 -16.37 -1.70 -8.11
CA LEU A 16 -15.05 -1.80 -7.48
C LEU A 16 -14.80 -3.24 -7.04
N ASP A 17 -13.55 -3.69 -7.20
CA ASP A 17 -13.16 -5.02 -6.77
C ASP A 17 -13.25 -5.07 -5.22
N PRO A 18 -13.94 -6.07 -4.65
CA PRO A 18 -14.18 -6.13 -3.22
C PRO A 18 -12.90 -6.35 -2.40
N VAL A 19 -11.93 -7.09 -2.95
CA VAL A 19 -10.62 -7.34 -2.32
C VAL A 19 -9.79 -6.06 -2.36
N PHE A 20 -9.74 -5.40 -3.52
CA PHE A 20 -9.10 -4.09 -3.67
C PHE A 20 -9.63 -3.07 -2.67
N THR A 21 -10.97 -2.96 -2.58
CA THR A 21 -11.63 -2.02 -1.67
C THR A 21 -11.29 -2.34 -0.21
N THR A 22 -11.33 -3.61 0.19
CA THR A 22 -10.98 -4.04 1.54
C THR A 22 -9.52 -3.72 1.89
N ASN A 23 -8.61 -3.99 0.97
CA ASN A 23 -7.19 -3.69 1.13
C ASN A 23 -6.95 -2.18 1.23
N LEU A 24 -7.57 -1.39 0.36
CA LEU A 24 -7.41 0.07 0.35
C LEU A 24 -7.96 0.70 1.64
N LEU A 25 -9.11 0.23 2.14
CA LEU A 25 -9.66 0.68 3.42
C LEU A 25 -8.76 0.35 4.61
N ARG A 26 -8.04 -0.79 4.54
CA ARG A 26 -7.03 -1.13 5.55
C ARG A 26 -5.87 -0.14 5.54
N LEU A 27 -5.38 0.21 4.35
CA LEU A 27 -4.28 1.18 4.18
C LEU A 27 -4.70 2.61 4.56
N LEU A 28 -5.94 3.00 4.27
CA LEU A 28 -6.46 4.35 4.52
C LEU A 28 -6.27 4.75 5.99
N LYS A 29 -6.36 3.83 6.94
CA LYS A 29 -6.14 4.14 8.37
C LYS A 29 -4.75 4.71 8.66
N PHE A 30 -3.77 4.38 7.83
CA PHE A 30 -2.36 4.75 8.03
C PHE A 30 -1.95 5.98 7.23
N HIS A 31 -2.80 6.49 6.33
CA HIS A 31 -2.49 7.70 5.55
C HIS A 31 -2.31 8.97 6.42
N SER A 32 -2.89 8.98 7.62
CA SER A 32 -2.85 10.11 8.57
C SER A 32 -1.98 9.81 9.79
N GLN A 33 -1.35 8.63 9.83
CA GLN A 33 -0.48 8.18 10.93
C GLN A 33 0.92 7.96 10.37
N THR A 34 1.56 9.05 9.97
CA THR A 34 2.95 9.03 9.47
C THR A 34 3.88 8.46 10.52
N SER A 35 4.83 7.64 10.10
CA SER A 35 5.87 7.12 10.99
C SER A 35 6.71 8.25 11.61
N GLU A 36 7.00 8.12 12.90
CA GLU A 36 7.92 8.98 13.66
C GLU A 36 9.37 8.46 13.64
N ALA A 37 9.60 7.27 13.07
CA ALA A 37 10.93 6.72 12.89
C ALA A 37 11.86 7.70 12.16
N ALA A 38 13.14 7.72 12.52
CA ALA A 38 14.10 8.60 11.88
C ALA A 38 14.18 8.36 10.36
N PRO A 39 14.41 9.39 9.53
CA PRO A 39 14.35 9.25 8.06
C PRO A 39 15.24 8.15 7.47
N HIS A 40 16.42 7.91 8.07
CA HIS A 40 17.31 6.83 7.63
C HIS A 40 16.72 5.45 7.93
N ILE A 41 16.09 5.25 9.10
CA ILE A 41 15.39 4.00 9.44
C ILE A 41 14.20 3.78 8.51
N GLN A 42 13.46 4.83 8.16
CA GLN A 42 12.37 4.72 7.19
C GLN A 42 12.88 4.27 5.82
N ALA A 43 14.00 4.83 5.34
CA ALA A 43 14.61 4.44 4.08
C ALA A 43 15.07 2.97 4.10
N GLU A 44 15.77 2.55 5.16
CA GLU A 44 16.23 1.17 5.34
C GLU A 44 15.07 0.17 5.39
N LEU A 45 14.00 0.50 6.12
CA LEU A 45 12.79 -0.32 6.17
C LEU A 45 12.14 -0.44 4.79
N LEU A 46 12.01 0.66 4.05
CA LEU A 46 11.42 0.66 2.71
C LEU A 46 12.25 -0.19 1.73
N ASP A 47 13.57 -0.07 1.77
CA ASP A 47 14.46 -0.89 0.95
C ASP A 47 14.32 -2.37 1.32
N ALA A 48 14.30 -2.70 2.62
CA ALA A 48 14.11 -4.07 3.09
C ALA A 48 12.74 -4.66 2.68
N TYR A 49 11.67 -3.85 2.72
CA TYR A 49 10.36 -4.29 2.21
C TYR A 49 10.34 -4.48 0.70
N CYS A 50 11.04 -3.64 -0.07
CA CYS A 50 11.19 -3.83 -1.51
C CYS A 50 11.96 -5.11 -1.84
N GLU A 51 13.02 -5.43 -1.10
CA GLU A 51 13.75 -6.70 -1.25
C GLU A 51 12.91 -7.90 -0.83
N ALA A 52 12.15 -7.78 0.27
CA ALA A 52 11.21 -8.82 0.69
C ALA A 52 10.15 -9.09 -0.38
N LEU A 53 9.65 -8.04 -1.02
CA LEU A 53 8.71 -8.13 -2.12
C LEU A 53 9.29 -8.88 -3.34
N LYS A 54 10.56 -8.60 -3.70
CA LYS A 54 11.25 -9.31 -4.81
C LYS A 54 11.46 -10.80 -4.52
N THR A 55 11.72 -11.13 -3.26
CA THR A 55 12.05 -12.50 -2.83
C THR A 55 10.85 -13.31 -2.35
N GLY A 56 9.66 -12.70 -2.26
CA GLY A 56 8.48 -13.31 -1.66
C GLY A 56 8.61 -13.52 -0.15
N ARG A 57 9.53 -12.82 0.51
CA ARG A 57 9.69 -12.88 1.96
C ARG A 57 8.49 -12.20 2.64
N PRO A 58 7.91 -12.79 3.70
CA PRO A 58 6.88 -12.13 4.49
C PRO A 58 7.35 -10.85 5.18
N ALA A 59 6.49 -9.84 5.26
CA ALA A 59 6.82 -8.53 5.85
C ALA A 59 7.07 -8.59 7.35
N ASN A 60 6.39 -9.50 8.08
CA ASN A 60 6.60 -9.69 9.51
C ASN A 60 8.03 -10.16 9.84
N LEU A 61 8.71 -10.86 8.93
CA LEU A 61 10.10 -11.24 9.12
C LEU A 61 11.03 -10.03 9.02
N VAL A 62 10.76 -9.09 8.10
CA VAL A 62 11.47 -7.81 8.04
C VAL A 62 11.24 -7.02 9.32
N ILE A 63 10.00 -6.92 9.78
CA ILE A 63 9.66 -6.25 11.05
C ILE A 63 10.44 -6.88 12.21
N ASN A 64 10.48 -8.21 12.30
CA ASN A 64 11.20 -8.91 13.37
C ASN A 64 12.71 -8.61 13.36
N ASP A 65 13.33 -8.47 12.19
CA ASP A 65 14.75 -8.14 12.08
C ASP A 65 15.04 -6.74 12.65
N PHE A 66 14.20 -5.74 12.30
CA PHE A 66 14.35 -4.37 12.78
C PHE A 66 13.98 -4.22 14.26
N VAL A 67 12.99 -4.98 14.74
CA VAL A 67 12.65 -5.04 16.17
C VAL A 67 13.82 -5.59 16.98
N ARG A 68 14.52 -6.61 16.50
CA ARG A 68 15.75 -7.12 17.15
C ARG A 68 16.87 -6.09 17.15
N ALA A 69 16.89 -5.18 16.17
CA ALA A 69 17.81 -4.05 16.11
C ALA A 69 17.35 -2.84 16.96
N GLY A 70 16.22 -2.93 17.67
CA GLY A 70 15.73 -1.92 18.59
C GLY A 70 14.72 -0.93 18.00
N VAL A 71 14.21 -1.16 16.79
CA VAL A 71 13.16 -0.33 16.20
C VAL A 71 11.78 -0.75 16.73
N ASP A 72 10.92 0.21 17.02
CA ASP A 72 9.56 -0.08 17.46
C ASP A 72 8.75 -0.84 16.40
N SER A 73 7.97 -1.82 16.83
CA SER A 73 7.24 -2.69 15.90
C SER A 73 6.08 -1.98 15.20
N ASP A 74 5.44 -1.03 15.87
CA ASP A 74 4.35 -0.25 15.29
C ASP A 74 4.89 0.78 14.30
N GLU A 75 6.06 1.35 14.57
CA GLU A 75 6.78 2.17 13.60
C GLU A 75 7.15 1.38 12.34
N CYS A 76 7.67 0.16 12.48
CA CYS A 76 7.95 -0.70 11.32
C CYS A 76 6.68 -0.96 10.48
N ARG A 77 5.55 -1.22 11.14
CA ARG A 77 4.24 -1.42 10.48
C ARG A 77 3.78 -0.13 9.80
N ARG A 78 3.86 1.02 10.46
CA ARG A 78 3.48 2.32 9.90
C ARG A 78 4.26 2.60 8.62
N VAL A 79 5.59 2.42 8.63
CA VAL A 79 6.42 2.59 7.43
C VAL A 79 5.97 1.67 6.30
N LEU A 80 5.63 0.40 6.58
CA LEU A 80 5.10 -0.52 5.57
C LEU A 80 3.77 -0.02 4.97
N PHE A 81 2.79 0.28 5.83
CA PHE A 81 1.45 0.68 5.37
C PHE A 81 1.47 2.02 4.63
N GLU A 82 2.24 2.99 5.12
CA GLU A 82 2.50 4.27 4.48
C GLU A 82 3.23 4.08 3.14
N GLY A 83 4.26 3.22 3.13
CA GLY A 83 5.01 2.86 1.94
C GLY A 83 4.11 2.25 0.86
N ILE A 84 3.15 1.41 1.22
CA ILE A 84 2.18 0.86 0.27
C ILE A 84 1.22 1.95 -0.21
N TRP A 85 0.68 2.77 0.70
CA TRP A 85 -0.26 3.84 0.39
C TRP A 85 0.32 4.85 -0.62
N TYR A 86 1.56 5.29 -0.41
CA TYR A 86 2.27 6.19 -1.31
C TYR A 86 3.00 5.49 -2.46
N ARG A 87 2.72 4.21 -2.70
CA ARG A 87 3.28 3.40 -3.80
C ARG A 87 4.81 3.28 -3.79
N LYS A 88 5.46 3.45 -2.63
CA LYS A 88 6.88 3.15 -2.41
C LYS A 88 7.12 1.63 -2.33
N VAL A 89 6.16 0.88 -1.79
CA VAL A 89 6.14 -0.60 -1.76
C VAL A 89 4.91 -1.07 -2.55
N ARG A 90 5.12 -1.59 -3.78
CA ARG A 90 4.02 -1.90 -4.71
C ARG A 90 3.57 -3.36 -4.61
N ILE A 91 2.61 -3.64 -3.73
CA ILE A 91 2.02 -4.98 -3.58
C ILE A 91 0.78 -5.19 -4.46
N ASP A 92 0.38 -6.44 -4.70
CA ASP A 92 -0.88 -6.76 -5.38
C ASP A 92 -2.09 -6.48 -4.47
N LEU A 93 -2.70 -5.31 -4.65
CA LEU A 93 -3.91 -4.91 -3.91
C LEU A 93 -5.17 -5.65 -4.35
N PHE A 94 -5.16 -6.40 -5.45
CA PHE A 94 -6.32 -7.16 -5.90
C PHE A 94 -6.28 -8.63 -5.46
N SER A 95 -5.37 -8.96 -4.55
CA SER A 95 -5.29 -10.26 -3.89
C SER A 95 -5.29 -10.07 -2.37
N GLY A 96 -5.68 -11.11 -1.62
CA GLY A 96 -5.60 -11.05 -0.17
C GLY A 96 -4.14 -10.93 0.27
N TRP A 97 -3.84 -9.95 1.13
CA TRP A 97 -2.49 -9.80 1.70
C TRP A 97 -2.53 -9.74 3.22
N MET A 98 -1.52 -10.34 3.83
CA MET A 98 -1.28 -10.37 5.27
C MET A 98 0.23 -10.25 5.51
N ILE A 99 0.61 -9.63 6.62
CA ILE A 99 2.03 -9.34 6.92
C ILE A 99 2.86 -10.61 7.14
N ASP A 100 2.22 -11.71 7.53
CA ASP A 100 2.81 -13.02 7.82
C ASP A 100 2.86 -13.96 6.61
N HIS A 101 2.29 -13.54 5.47
CA HIS A 101 2.33 -14.30 4.23
C HIS A 101 3.38 -13.73 3.28
N PRO A 102 3.87 -14.53 2.32
CA PRO A 102 4.74 -14.06 1.25
C PRO A 102 4.22 -12.78 0.61
N MET A 103 5.07 -11.76 0.51
CA MET A 103 4.70 -10.53 -0.18
C MET A 103 4.55 -10.79 -1.68
N ILE A 104 3.48 -10.27 -2.28
CA ILE A 104 3.19 -10.45 -3.71
C ILE A 104 3.36 -9.11 -4.43
N PRO A 105 4.28 -9.00 -5.40
CA PRO A 105 4.45 -7.79 -6.22
C PRO A 105 3.17 -7.39 -6.95
N GLU A 106 2.98 -6.10 -7.16
CA GLU A 106 1.85 -5.56 -7.92
C GLU A 106 1.76 -6.21 -9.31
N ARG A 107 0.64 -6.91 -9.55
CA ARG A 107 0.33 -7.56 -10.84
C ARG A 107 -0.52 -6.68 -11.74
N ARG A 108 -1.32 -5.79 -11.13
CA ARG A 108 -2.25 -4.88 -11.80
C ARG A 108 -2.12 -3.51 -11.14
N ASP A 109 -1.81 -2.48 -11.93
CA ASP A 109 -1.77 -1.10 -11.44
C ASP A 109 -3.22 -0.58 -11.26
N PRO A 110 -3.67 -0.24 -10.05
CA PRO A 110 -5.01 0.29 -9.82
C PRO A 110 -5.32 1.55 -10.61
N LEU A 111 -4.33 2.40 -10.90
CA LEU A 111 -4.50 3.62 -11.68
C LEU A 111 -4.78 3.34 -13.16
N VAL A 112 -4.30 2.20 -13.66
CA VAL A 112 -4.61 1.72 -15.01
C VAL A 112 -5.99 1.06 -15.01
N VAL A 113 -6.26 0.15 -14.07
CA VAL A 113 -7.53 -0.57 -13.95
C VAL A 113 -8.72 0.40 -13.86
N TYR A 114 -8.61 1.39 -12.98
CA TYR A 114 -9.66 2.40 -12.77
C TYR A 114 -9.45 3.69 -13.57
N GLY A 115 -8.46 3.73 -14.47
CA GLY A 115 -8.14 4.94 -15.25
C GLY A 115 -9.31 5.43 -16.09
N HIS A 116 -10.16 4.53 -16.59
CA HIS A 116 -11.38 4.83 -17.35
C HIS A 116 -12.41 5.70 -16.59
N LEU A 117 -12.32 5.76 -15.24
CA LEU A 117 -13.14 6.65 -14.42
C LEU A 117 -12.70 8.12 -14.55
N PHE A 118 -11.46 8.36 -14.99
CA PHE A 118 -10.82 9.68 -15.04
C PHE A 118 -10.47 10.14 -16.46
N THR A 119 -10.66 9.29 -17.47
CA THR A 119 -10.47 9.65 -18.88
C THR A 119 -11.47 10.75 -19.30
N ARG A 120 -11.01 11.71 -20.09
CA ARG A 120 -11.83 12.79 -20.67
C ARG A 120 -12.49 12.31 -21.95
#